data_AF-A0A2G6N6V0-F1
#
_entry.id   AF-A0A2G6N6V0-F1
#
_cell.length_a   1.000
_cell.length_b   1.000
_cell.length_c   1.000
_cell.angle_alpha   90.00
_cell.angle_beta   90.00
_cell.angle_gamma   90.00
#
_symmetry.space_group_name_H-M   'P 1'
#
loop_
_entity.id
_entity.type
_entity.pdbx_description
1 polymer ?
#
loop_
_entity_poly.entity_id
_entity_poly.type
_entity_poly.pdbx_seq_one_letter_code
_entity_poly.pdbx_strand_id
1 'polypeptide(L)'
;MGCRFPALVSERVRNQRLVSAKLKEPRRMTNATQCGFNRNDFDRRGSLCYNFVRVLQCIGCAFTREQVRIQCKRKAMSVMDETVKIRKRHKRKAAPKNACHSLLVWLGCCLFVGVQTFCLSDVEAHPHVFIVQRLNIVFDEKGLAGIKVHWKMDDMFASMIAEDHDRNRNGILEPDEVRSVKENAFAYISEFSYFTFIKIDGKPFQVKFIRNFNATLNDKRLVYEFLIPCHVSATDGFKKISVATYDPSYYTAIYFAKHDSVSLTSADAFELNTAIREDPNTKIYFDMIHPWALFMEFRKKA
;
A
#
# COMPACT_ATOMS: atom_id res chain seq x y z
N MET A 1 8.69 -77.19 2.83
CA MET A 1 9.32 -76.03 2.16
C MET A 1 8.79 -74.78 2.86
N GLY A 2 9.48 -74.00 3.71
CA GLY A 2 10.93 -73.89 4.01
C GLY A 2 11.73 -73.39 2.80
N CYS A 3 12.61 -72.37 2.82
CA CYS A 3 13.18 -71.45 3.85
C CYS A 3 13.82 -70.24 3.08
N ARG A 4 14.31 -69.10 3.62
CA ARG A 4 14.54 -68.53 4.98
C ARG A 4 14.80 -67.00 4.83
N PHE A 5 14.69 -66.19 5.90
CA PHE A 5 15.50 -64.96 6.08
C PHE A 5 16.92 -65.36 6.55
N PRO A 6 17.98 -64.57 6.27
CA PRO A 6 18.45 -63.64 7.30
C PRO A 6 19.05 -62.30 6.78
N ALA A 7 19.14 -61.32 7.69
CA ALA A 7 19.99 -60.15 7.53
C ALA A 7 21.46 -60.47 7.89
N LEU A 8 22.41 -59.65 7.42
CA LEU A 8 23.73 -59.57 8.03
C LEU A 8 24.25 -58.12 8.09
N VAL A 9 24.76 -57.78 9.27
CA VAL A 9 25.45 -56.54 9.61
C VAL A 9 26.95 -56.72 9.34
N SER A 10 27.68 -55.67 8.95
CA SER A 10 29.12 -55.60 9.19
C SER A 10 29.62 -54.16 9.28
N GLU A 11 30.47 -53.90 10.27
CA GLU A 11 31.02 -52.59 10.59
C GLU A 11 32.32 -52.31 9.81
N ARG A 12 32.62 -51.04 9.53
CA ARG A 12 33.92 -50.50 9.96
C ARG A 12 33.95 -48.98 10.12
N VAL A 13 34.02 -48.54 11.38
CA VAL A 13 34.48 -47.21 11.79
C VAL A 13 36.01 -47.16 11.66
N ARG A 14 36.59 -45.99 11.26
CA ARG A 14 37.55 -45.19 12.07
C ARG A 14 38.42 -44.21 11.25
N ASN A 15 38.41 -42.93 11.66
CA ASN A 15 39.46 -41.89 11.53
C ASN A 15 39.96 -41.44 10.13
N GLN A 16 40.49 -40.23 9.93
CA GLN A 16 40.44 -38.92 10.63
C GLN A 16 41.10 -37.89 9.71
N ARG A 17 40.62 -36.64 9.66
CA ARG A 17 41.50 -35.45 9.76
C ARG A 17 40.69 -34.18 9.99
N LEU A 18 41.05 -33.47 11.05
CA LEU A 18 40.54 -32.14 11.36
C LEU A 18 41.15 -31.10 10.42
N VAL A 19 40.35 -30.12 10.00
CA VAL A 19 40.86 -28.82 9.53
C VAL A 19 40.11 -27.73 10.29
N SER A 20 40.74 -27.22 11.35
CA SER A 20 40.18 -26.17 12.19
C SER A 20 40.24 -24.82 11.47
N ALA A 21 39.09 -24.25 11.11
CA ALA A 21 39.00 -22.89 10.61
C ALA A 21 39.30 -21.90 11.75
N LYS A 22 40.39 -21.14 11.60
CA LYS A 22 40.97 -20.31 12.66
C LYS A 22 40.22 -18.97 12.78
N LEU A 23 39.45 -18.80 13.85
CA LEU A 23 38.88 -17.50 14.24
C LEU A 23 40.01 -16.47 14.39
N LYS A 24 39.79 -15.27 13.86
CA LYS A 24 40.80 -14.21 13.79
C LYS A 24 40.31 -13.00 14.59
N GLU A 25 40.95 -12.77 15.72
CA GLU A 25 40.62 -11.66 16.63
C GLU A 25 40.84 -10.27 15.97
N PRO A 26 40.10 -9.24 16.42
CA PRO A 26 40.11 -7.92 15.79
C PRO A 26 41.42 -7.17 16.06
N ARG A 27 42.07 -6.70 14.99
CA ARG A 27 43.21 -5.78 15.12
C ARG A 27 42.72 -4.39 15.50
N ARG A 28 43.25 -3.88 16.62
CA ARG A 28 43.25 -2.46 16.95
C ARG A 28 44.12 -1.73 15.91
N MET A 29 43.56 -0.77 15.18
CA MET A 29 44.35 0.20 14.41
C MET A 29 43.96 1.62 14.82
N THR A 30 44.97 2.37 15.24
CA THR A 30 44.93 3.79 15.54
C THR A 30 45.13 4.61 14.26
N ASN A 31 44.89 5.92 14.40
CA ASN A 31 45.17 7.02 13.47
C ASN A 31 44.06 7.34 12.47
N ALA A 32 43.62 8.59 12.54
CA ALA A 32 42.69 9.19 11.63
C ALA A 32 43.39 9.60 10.33
N THR A 33 42.73 9.38 9.20
CA THR A 33 43.10 9.98 7.91
C THR A 33 41.85 10.64 7.33
N GLN A 34 41.96 11.92 7.01
CA GLN A 34 40.85 12.73 6.51
C GLN A 34 40.49 12.33 5.07
N CYS A 35 39.19 12.19 4.77
CA CYS A 35 38.73 11.89 3.43
C CYS A 35 38.40 13.20 2.68
N GLY A 36 39.15 13.50 1.62
CA GLY A 36 38.92 14.64 0.73
C GLY A 36 38.03 14.27 -0.45
N PHE A 37 37.22 15.21 -0.93
CA PHE A 37 36.44 15.07 -2.15
C PHE A 37 37.35 15.20 -3.39
N ASN A 38 37.23 14.28 -4.35
CA ASN A 38 37.75 14.48 -5.69
C ASN A 38 36.59 14.54 -6.68
N ARG A 39 36.64 15.47 -7.64
CA ARG A 39 35.66 15.60 -8.73
C ARG A 39 36.38 15.25 -10.03
N ASN A 40 35.82 14.31 -10.79
CA ASN A 40 35.73 14.36 -12.26
C ASN A 40 34.89 13.18 -12.78
N ASP A 41 34.58 13.22 -14.08
CA ASP A 41 33.89 12.22 -14.90
C ASP A 41 32.40 12.00 -14.59
N PHE A 42 31.52 12.72 -15.31
CA PHE A 42 31.04 12.23 -16.61
C PHE A 42 30.18 13.30 -17.32
N ASP A 43 30.57 13.71 -18.52
CA ASP A 43 29.73 14.45 -19.46
C ASP A 43 29.74 13.72 -20.81
N ARG A 44 28.56 13.31 -21.29
CA ARG A 44 28.09 13.47 -22.69
C ARG A 44 26.86 12.61 -23.02
N ARG A 45 26.01 13.19 -23.87
CA ARG A 45 24.82 12.64 -24.56
C ARG A 45 23.59 12.46 -23.64
N GLY A 46 22.54 13.20 -23.98
CA GLY A 46 21.25 13.14 -23.29
C GLY A 46 20.13 12.54 -24.14
N SER A 47 19.00 12.31 -23.48
CA SER A 47 17.67 12.27 -24.07
C SER A 47 16.66 12.68 -23.00
N LEU A 48 15.42 12.91 -23.39
CA LEU A 48 14.31 13.13 -22.45
C LEU A 48 14.03 11.88 -21.60
N CYS A 49 13.14 12.09 -20.62
CA CYS A 49 12.27 11.12 -19.93
C CYS A 49 12.68 10.57 -18.53
N TYR A 50 11.70 10.74 -17.63
CA TYR A 50 11.44 10.08 -16.34
C TYR A 50 12.41 10.24 -15.17
N ASN A 51 11.94 10.98 -14.15
CA ASN A 51 12.46 10.99 -12.79
C ASN A 51 12.28 9.62 -12.14
N PHE A 52 13.34 8.81 -12.11
CA PHE A 52 13.38 7.60 -11.29
C PHE A 52 13.91 7.93 -9.90
N VAL A 53 13.13 7.62 -8.85
CA VAL A 53 13.55 7.76 -7.45
C VAL A 53 14.70 6.79 -7.19
N ARG A 54 15.95 7.28 -7.18
CA ARG A 54 17.12 6.45 -6.89
C ARG A 54 17.41 6.45 -5.39
N VAL A 55 16.88 5.43 -4.72
CA VAL A 55 17.11 5.12 -3.31
C VAL A 55 18.62 5.02 -3.03
N LEU A 56 19.14 5.89 -2.18
CA LEU A 56 20.48 5.78 -1.61
C LEU A 56 20.44 4.79 -0.44
N GLN A 57 21.02 3.60 -0.62
CA GLN A 57 21.26 2.66 0.47
C GLN A 57 22.25 3.24 1.48
N CYS A 58 21.76 3.70 2.63
CA CYS A 58 22.61 3.99 3.78
C CYS A 58 23.06 2.67 4.44
N ILE A 59 24.22 2.16 4.05
CA ILE A 59 24.93 1.14 4.83
C ILE A 59 25.55 1.82 6.06
N GLY A 60 24.99 1.53 7.23
CA GLY A 60 25.70 1.58 8.52
C GLY A 60 26.11 2.97 9.06
N CYS A 61 25.16 3.76 9.55
CA CYS A 61 25.45 4.72 10.62
C CYS A 61 24.17 5.10 11.41
N ALA A 62 24.08 4.71 12.68
CA ALA A 62 22.99 5.10 13.56
C ALA A 62 23.24 6.52 14.12
N PHE A 63 22.66 7.53 13.47
CA PHE A 63 22.69 8.90 13.99
C PHE A 63 21.62 9.08 15.08
N THR A 64 22.06 9.33 16.31
CA THR A 64 21.15 9.73 17.39
C THR A 64 20.63 11.15 17.18
N ARG A 65 19.43 11.44 17.72
CA ARG A 65 18.72 12.74 17.58
C ARG A 65 19.59 13.96 17.93
N GLU A 66 20.59 13.78 18.79
CA GLU A 66 21.55 14.81 19.21
C GLU A 66 22.45 15.29 18.05
N GLN A 67 22.91 14.39 17.18
CA GLN A 67 23.90 14.72 16.15
C GLN A 67 23.31 15.56 15.01
N VAL A 68 22.06 15.29 14.61
CA VAL A 68 21.31 16.12 13.64
C VAL A 68 21.15 17.55 14.18
N ARG A 69 20.89 17.70 15.48
CA ARG A 69 20.73 19.00 16.15
C ARG A 69 22.02 19.82 16.15
N ILE A 70 23.18 19.18 16.30
CA ILE A 70 24.51 19.82 16.21
C ILE A 70 24.82 20.25 14.77
N GLN A 71 24.46 19.45 13.77
CA GLN A 71 24.70 19.76 12.35
C GLN A 71 23.87 20.97 11.87
N CYS A 72 22.59 21.06 12.27
CA CYS A 72 21.76 22.25 12.04
C CYS A 72 22.33 23.50 12.74
N LYS A 73 22.78 23.41 14.01
CA LYS A 73 23.40 24.53 14.71
C LYS A 73 24.67 25.03 14.02
N ARG A 74 25.55 24.15 13.54
CA ARG A 74 26.76 24.55 12.79
C ARG A 74 26.42 25.26 11.48
N LYS A 75 25.40 24.81 10.74
CA LYS A 75 24.98 25.45 9.48
C LYS A 75 24.38 26.85 9.72
N ALA A 76 23.53 27.00 10.74
CA ALA A 76 22.99 28.31 11.14
C ALA A 76 24.08 29.31 11.56
N MET A 77 25.09 28.86 12.30
CA MET A 77 26.18 29.72 12.78
C MET A 77 27.13 30.17 11.65
N SER A 78 27.31 29.34 10.61
CA SER A 78 28.06 29.70 9.39
C SER A 78 27.40 30.82 8.59
N VAL A 79 26.07 30.81 8.47
CA VAL A 79 25.31 31.87 7.77
C VAL A 79 25.39 33.19 8.56
N MET A 80 25.41 33.11 9.90
CA MET A 80 25.52 34.30 10.75
C MET A 80 26.87 35.03 10.57
N ASP A 81 28.01 34.34 10.45
CA ASP A 81 29.33 35.01 10.29
C ASP A 81 29.49 35.75 8.95
N GLU A 82 28.93 35.21 7.85
CA GLU A 82 28.90 35.94 6.58
C GLU A 82 28.09 37.23 6.66
N THR A 83 26.91 37.22 7.30
CA THR A 83 26.10 38.44 7.46
C THR A 83 26.82 39.53 8.27
N VAL A 84 27.67 39.15 9.25
CA VAL A 84 28.48 40.10 10.04
C VAL A 84 29.64 40.67 9.23
N LYS A 85 30.30 39.87 8.36
CA LYS A 85 31.35 40.36 7.46
C LYS A 85 30.82 41.34 6.41
N ILE A 86 29.65 41.07 5.83
CA ILE A 86 28.99 41.98 4.86
C ILE A 86 28.68 43.33 5.55
N ARG A 87 28.18 43.31 6.79
CA ARG A 87 27.83 44.52 7.55
C ARG A 87 29.03 45.44 7.87
N LYS A 88 30.26 44.92 7.88
CA LYS A 88 31.48 45.72 8.11
C LYS A 88 32.07 46.34 6.83
N ARG A 89 31.80 45.82 5.63
CA ARG A 89 32.27 46.44 4.36
C ARG A 89 31.45 47.65 3.91
N HIS A 90 30.20 47.79 4.36
CA HIS A 90 29.33 48.91 3.96
C HIS A 90 29.49 50.22 4.76
N LYS A 91 30.44 50.33 5.71
CA LYS A 91 30.68 51.55 6.51
C LYS A 91 31.62 52.60 5.87
N ARG A 92 32.02 52.44 4.60
CA ARG A 92 32.82 53.43 3.85
C ARG A 92 32.39 53.51 2.37
N LYS A 93 31.31 54.24 2.10
CA LYS A 93 31.04 54.98 0.85
C LYS A 93 29.85 55.91 1.08
N ALA A 94 29.94 57.15 0.60
CA ALA A 94 28.90 58.16 0.77
C ALA A 94 27.61 57.79 0.02
N ALA A 95 26.46 58.24 0.52
CA ALA A 95 25.17 57.91 -0.07
C ALA A 95 24.94 58.67 -1.40
N PRO A 96 24.61 57.98 -2.51
CA PRO A 96 24.04 58.62 -3.69
C PRO A 96 22.57 59.00 -3.43
N LYS A 97 22.14 60.17 -3.93
CA LYS A 97 20.86 60.84 -3.61
C LYS A 97 19.58 60.16 -4.16
N ASN A 98 19.64 58.87 -4.54
CA ASN A 98 18.59 58.20 -5.31
C ASN A 98 17.87 57.10 -4.48
N ALA A 99 17.64 57.35 -3.18
CA ALA A 99 17.12 56.34 -2.25
C ALA A 99 15.62 56.00 -2.42
N CYS A 100 14.84 56.84 -3.10
CA CYS A 100 13.39 56.71 -3.17
C CYS A 100 12.90 55.55 -4.07
N HIS A 101 13.59 55.27 -5.18
CA HIS A 101 13.20 54.18 -6.10
C HIS A 101 13.45 52.76 -5.54
N SER A 102 14.41 52.59 -4.63
CA SER A 102 14.79 51.26 -4.12
C SER A 102 13.77 50.69 -3.12
N LEU A 103 13.14 51.55 -2.30
CA LEU A 103 12.15 51.10 -1.31
C LEU A 103 10.86 50.57 -1.95
N LEU A 104 10.39 51.21 -3.03
CA LEU A 104 9.17 50.82 -3.74
C LEU A 104 9.31 49.44 -4.41
N VAL A 105 10.48 49.14 -5.00
CA VAL A 105 10.76 47.83 -5.60
C VAL A 105 10.81 46.73 -4.53
N TRP A 106 11.41 47.00 -3.37
CA TRP A 106 11.44 46.02 -2.26
C TRP A 106 10.06 45.78 -1.63
N LEU A 107 9.26 46.83 -1.42
CA LEU A 107 7.89 46.68 -0.92
C LEU A 107 6.99 45.93 -1.91
N GLY A 108 7.10 46.22 -3.21
CA GLY A 108 6.38 45.50 -4.27
C GLY A 108 6.76 44.01 -4.34
N CYS A 109 8.05 43.69 -4.21
CA CYS A 109 8.51 42.30 -4.22
C CYS A 109 8.04 41.50 -3.00
N CYS A 110 8.04 42.11 -1.81
CA CYS A 110 7.49 41.47 -0.60
C CYS A 110 5.97 41.26 -0.69
N LEU A 111 5.22 42.16 -1.33
CA LEU A 111 3.79 41.97 -1.60
C LEU A 111 3.54 40.85 -2.63
N PHE A 112 4.35 40.76 -3.68
CA PHE A 112 4.22 39.69 -4.69
C PHE A 112 4.54 38.30 -4.11
N VAL A 113 5.57 38.19 -3.26
CA VAL A 113 5.90 36.92 -2.56
C VAL A 113 4.87 36.59 -1.47
N GLY A 114 4.37 37.59 -0.76
CA GLY A 114 3.33 37.40 0.26
C GLY A 114 2.02 36.87 -0.31
N VAL A 115 1.59 37.37 -1.47
CA VAL A 115 0.37 36.92 -2.16
C VAL A 115 0.51 35.50 -2.74
N GLN A 116 1.69 35.09 -3.23
CA GLN A 116 1.89 33.72 -3.72
C GLN A 116 1.94 32.65 -2.61
N THR A 117 2.15 33.04 -1.34
CA THR A 117 2.28 32.07 -0.24
C THR A 117 0.91 31.53 0.25
N PHE A 118 -0.22 32.04 -0.26
CA PHE A 118 -1.56 31.72 0.24
C PHE A 118 -2.33 30.60 -0.50
N CYS A 119 -1.71 29.90 -1.44
CA CYS A 119 -2.30 28.75 -2.15
C CYS A 119 -1.66 27.39 -1.80
N LEU A 120 -1.22 27.22 -0.56
CA LEU A 120 -1.14 25.89 0.04
C LEU A 120 -2.53 25.48 0.53
N SER A 121 -3.44 25.26 -0.42
CA SER A 121 -4.58 24.40 -0.17
C SER A 121 -4.01 23.00 0.02
N ASP A 122 -4.09 22.44 1.23
CA ASP A 122 -4.09 21.00 1.39
C ASP A 122 -5.30 20.49 0.60
N VAL A 123 -5.05 20.02 -0.62
CA VAL A 123 -6.04 19.30 -1.41
C VAL A 123 -6.18 17.94 -0.74
N GLU A 124 -7.07 17.90 0.25
CA GLU A 124 -7.44 16.69 0.97
C GLU A 124 -8.22 15.80 0.02
N ALA A 125 -7.46 15.11 -0.85
CA ALA A 125 -7.94 14.24 -1.90
C ALA A 125 -8.56 12.98 -1.28
N HIS A 126 -9.84 13.12 -0.96
CA HIS A 126 -10.78 12.06 -0.67
C HIS A 126 -10.88 11.06 -1.85
N PRO A 127 -11.59 9.93 -1.69
CA PRO A 127 -11.50 8.80 -2.62
C PRO A 127 -11.71 9.20 -4.09
N HIS A 128 -10.90 8.60 -4.96
CA HIS A 128 -10.95 8.77 -6.40
C HIS A 128 -11.87 7.74 -7.07
N VAL A 129 -12.11 6.59 -6.41
CA VAL A 129 -13.00 5.53 -6.89
C VAL A 129 -14.03 5.22 -5.82
N PHE A 130 -15.29 5.10 -6.22
CA PHE A 130 -16.40 4.79 -5.33
C PHE A 130 -17.07 3.48 -5.75
N ILE A 131 -17.14 2.53 -4.81
CA ILE A 131 -17.68 1.20 -5.04
C ILE A 131 -18.92 1.01 -4.17
N VAL A 132 -20.03 0.60 -4.79
CA VAL A 132 -21.20 0.06 -4.09
C VAL A 132 -21.16 -1.46 -4.17
N GLN A 133 -20.88 -2.09 -3.03
CA GLN A 133 -20.76 -3.54 -2.92
C GLN A 133 -22.03 -4.25 -2.47
N ARG A 134 -22.18 -5.47 -2.98
CA ARG A 134 -23.02 -6.53 -2.40
C ARG A 134 -22.18 -7.77 -2.17
N LEU A 135 -22.46 -8.49 -1.09
CA LEU A 135 -21.84 -9.78 -0.80
C LEU A 135 -22.92 -10.88 -0.88
N ASN A 136 -22.61 -11.97 -1.56
CA ASN A 136 -23.39 -13.19 -1.49
C ASN A 136 -22.55 -14.24 -0.76
N ILE A 137 -23.05 -14.72 0.37
CA ILE A 137 -22.35 -15.68 1.22
C ILE A 137 -22.79 -17.08 0.78
N VAL A 138 -21.84 -17.84 0.24
CA VAL A 138 -22.07 -19.13 -0.42
C VAL A 138 -21.75 -20.26 0.54
N PHE A 139 -22.75 -21.08 0.82
CA PHE A 139 -22.63 -22.29 1.62
C PHE A 139 -22.59 -23.55 0.74
N ASP A 140 -22.04 -24.62 1.30
CA ASP A 140 -22.15 -25.99 0.82
C ASP A 140 -22.66 -26.90 1.95
N GLU A 141 -22.75 -28.21 1.71
CA GLU A 141 -23.18 -29.21 2.72
C GLU A 141 -22.32 -29.22 4.00
N LYS A 142 -21.09 -28.69 3.94
CA LYS A 142 -20.11 -28.73 5.04
C LYS A 142 -20.07 -27.42 5.82
N GLY A 143 -20.42 -26.28 5.21
CA GLY A 143 -20.47 -24.98 5.87
C GLY A 143 -20.29 -23.82 4.89
N LEU A 144 -19.58 -22.77 5.31
CA LEU A 144 -19.23 -21.67 4.42
C LEU A 144 -18.24 -22.20 3.36
N ALA A 145 -18.51 -21.96 2.07
CA ALA A 145 -17.65 -22.33 0.94
C ALA A 145 -16.93 -21.12 0.33
N GLY A 146 -17.56 -19.94 0.35
CA GLY A 146 -16.95 -18.71 -0.12
C GLY A 146 -17.86 -17.48 -0.08
N ILE A 147 -17.33 -16.37 -0.58
CA ILE A 147 -18.01 -15.08 -0.65
C ILE A 147 -17.96 -14.62 -2.10
N LYS A 148 -19.11 -14.56 -2.77
CA LYS A 148 -19.21 -13.91 -4.08
C LYS A 148 -19.36 -12.40 -3.83
N VAL A 149 -18.45 -11.63 -4.40
CA VAL A 149 -18.41 -10.18 -4.34
C VAL A 149 -19.00 -9.63 -5.62
N HIS A 150 -19.88 -8.63 -5.49
CA HIS A 150 -20.41 -7.85 -6.60
C HIS A 150 -20.13 -6.36 -6.32
N TRP A 151 -19.33 -5.74 -7.16
CA TRP A 151 -18.94 -4.33 -7.06
C TRP A 151 -19.51 -3.54 -8.23
N LYS A 152 -20.40 -2.59 -7.96
CA LYS A 152 -20.76 -1.55 -8.92
C LYS A 152 -19.82 -0.36 -8.72
N MET A 153 -19.12 0.03 -9.79
CA MET A 153 -18.24 1.21 -9.78
C MET A 153 -19.03 2.50 -10.06
N ASP A 154 -18.41 3.64 -9.79
CA ASP A 154 -18.87 4.95 -10.24
C ASP A 154 -18.68 5.17 -11.75
N ASP A 155 -19.35 6.20 -12.27
CA ASP A 155 -19.41 6.50 -13.69
C ASP A 155 -18.06 7.01 -14.26
N MET A 156 -17.17 7.58 -13.43
CA MET A 156 -15.84 8.05 -13.86
C MET A 156 -14.90 6.86 -14.05
N PHE A 157 -14.80 5.97 -13.06
CA PHE A 157 -14.00 4.75 -13.18
C PHE A 157 -14.56 3.81 -14.26
N ALA A 158 -15.88 3.72 -14.40
CA ALA A 158 -16.52 2.99 -15.50
C ALA A 158 -16.14 3.55 -16.88
N SER A 159 -16.08 4.87 -17.03
CA SER A 159 -15.67 5.52 -18.28
C SER A 159 -14.18 5.29 -18.59
N MET A 160 -13.31 5.31 -17.59
CA MET A 160 -11.88 5.01 -17.74
C MET A 160 -11.65 3.56 -18.23
N ILE A 161 -12.30 2.59 -17.58
CA ILE A 161 -12.23 1.18 -17.98
C ILE A 161 -12.81 0.95 -19.39
N ALA A 162 -13.84 1.70 -19.78
CA ALA A 162 -14.35 1.66 -21.16
C ALA A 162 -13.31 2.21 -22.15
N GLU A 163 -12.72 3.37 -21.88
CA GLU A 163 -11.71 3.98 -22.78
C GLU A 163 -10.47 3.08 -22.97
N ASP A 164 -10.03 2.41 -21.91
CA ASP A 164 -8.84 1.53 -21.93
C ASP A 164 -9.12 0.11 -22.48
N HIS A 165 -10.37 -0.39 -22.43
CA HIS A 165 -10.66 -1.80 -22.69
C HIS A 165 -11.82 -2.10 -23.64
N ASP A 166 -12.82 -1.23 -23.83
CA ASP A 166 -13.86 -1.34 -24.88
C ASP A 166 -13.26 -0.83 -26.20
N ARG A 167 -12.66 -1.75 -26.96
CA ARG A 167 -11.83 -1.46 -28.13
C ARG A 167 -12.67 -1.05 -29.33
N ASN A 168 -13.88 -1.59 -29.44
CA ASN A 168 -14.78 -1.31 -30.56
C ASN A 168 -15.78 -0.18 -30.24
N ARG A 169 -15.83 0.27 -28.97
CA ARG A 169 -16.61 1.39 -28.44
C ARG A 169 -18.12 1.18 -28.54
N ASN A 170 -18.58 -0.06 -28.37
CA ASN A 170 -20.00 -0.40 -28.40
C ASN A 170 -20.69 -0.27 -27.03
N GLY A 171 -19.95 -0.01 -25.95
CA GLY A 171 -20.48 0.19 -24.60
C GLY A 171 -20.77 -1.10 -23.83
N ILE A 172 -20.32 -2.26 -24.33
CA ILE A 172 -20.31 -3.55 -23.63
C ILE A 172 -18.88 -4.09 -23.55
N LEU A 173 -18.59 -4.97 -22.59
CA LEU A 173 -17.29 -5.64 -22.51
C LEU A 173 -17.40 -7.07 -23.03
N GLU A 174 -16.65 -7.37 -24.08
CA GLU A 174 -16.62 -8.68 -24.74
C GLU A 174 -15.66 -9.66 -24.03
N PRO A 175 -15.75 -10.99 -24.24
CA PRO A 175 -14.98 -11.96 -23.45
C PRO A 175 -13.45 -11.79 -23.47
N ASP A 176 -12.88 -11.28 -24.56
CA ASP A 176 -11.44 -10.96 -24.65
C ASP A 176 -11.10 -9.60 -23.99
N GLU A 177 -12.04 -8.67 -23.95
CA GLU A 177 -11.90 -7.38 -23.25
C GLU A 177 -12.05 -7.55 -21.74
N VAL A 178 -12.99 -8.38 -21.28
CA VAL A 178 -13.10 -8.83 -19.88
C VAL A 178 -11.80 -9.53 -19.43
N ARG A 179 -11.13 -10.28 -20.32
CA ARG A 179 -9.80 -10.83 -20.03
C ARG A 179 -8.75 -9.73 -19.88
N SER A 180 -8.75 -8.72 -20.77
CA SER A 180 -7.87 -7.55 -20.65
C SER A 180 -8.11 -6.77 -19.36
N VAL A 181 -9.36 -6.50 -18.97
CA VAL A 181 -9.71 -5.86 -17.68
C VAL A 181 -9.19 -6.69 -16.51
N LYS A 182 -9.34 -8.02 -16.58
CA LYS A 182 -8.86 -8.93 -15.53
C LYS A 182 -7.34 -8.85 -15.36
N GLU A 183 -6.59 -8.86 -16.46
CA GLU A 183 -5.13 -8.94 -16.48
C GLU A 183 -4.47 -7.57 -16.23
N ASN A 184 -5.05 -6.50 -16.76
CA ASN A 184 -4.44 -5.16 -16.81
C ASN A 184 -5.06 -4.12 -15.86
N ALA A 185 -6.17 -4.45 -15.16
CA ALA A 185 -6.75 -3.57 -14.14
C ALA A 185 -7.00 -4.32 -12.82
N PHE A 186 -7.73 -5.45 -12.87
CA PHE A 186 -8.12 -6.18 -11.67
C PHE A 186 -6.97 -7.01 -11.04
N ALA A 187 -5.97 -7.45 -11.80
CA ALA A 187 -4.86 -8.23 -11.25
C ALA A 187 -4.07 -7.47 -10.17
N TYR A 188 -3.92 -6.15 -10.31
CA TYR A 188 -3.15 -5.31 -9.37
C TYR A 188 -3.73 -5.28 -7.96
N ILE A 189 -5.06 -5.36 -7.80
CA ILE A 189 -5.67 -5.35 -6.45
C ILE A 189 -5.46 -6.67 -5.68
N SER A 190 -4.87 -7.70 -6.29
CA SER A 190 -4.50 -8.93 -5.60
C SER A 190 -3.43 -8.71 -4.53
N GLU A 191 -2.50 -7.77 -4.74
CA GLU A 191 -1.50 -7.34 -3.76
C GLU A 191 -2.15 -6.71 -2.52
N PHE A 192 -3.32 -6.10 -2.70
CA PHE A 192 -4.14 -5.48 -1.66
C PHE A 192 -5.24 -6.42 -1.13
N SER A 193 -5.06 -7.74 -1.26
CA SER A 193 -6.02 -8.77 -0.83
C SER A 193 -7.43 -8.61 -1.42
N TYR A 194 -7.54 -8.07 -2.65
CA TYR A 194 -8.80 -7.72 -3.31
C TYR A 194 -9.68 -6.80 -2.43
N PHE A 195 -9.04 -5.92 -1.66
CA PHE A 195 -9.64 -5.06 -0.63
C PHE A 195 -10.52 -5.78 0.41
N THR A 196 -10.46 -7.12 0.50
CA THR A 196 -11.40 -7.93 1.28
C THR A 196 -10.68 -8.65 2.42
N PHE A 197 -10.89 -8.16 3.64
CA PHE A 197 -10.25 -8.64 4.86
C PHE A 197 -11.21 -9.51 5.66
N ILE A 198 -10.90 -10.81 5.74
CA ILE A 198 -11.74 -11.81 6.40
C ILE A 198 -11.10 -12.21 7.74
N LYS A 199 -11.91 -12.34 8.80
CA LYS A 199 -11.50 -12.96 10.08
C LYS A 199 -12.44 -14.13 10.39
N ILE A 200 -11.90 -15.26 10.84
CA ILE A 200 -12.61 -16.49 11.23
C ILE A 200 -12.29 -16.77 12.70
N ASP A 201 -13.30 -16.81 13.56
CA ASP A 201 -13.16 -16.93 15.02
C ASP A 201 -12.09 -15.95 15.58
N GLY A 202 -12.09 -14.71 15.05
CA GLY A 202 -11.16 -13.64 15.38
C GLY A 202 -9.79 -13.69 14.67
N LYS A 203 -9.44 -14.79 14.00
CA LYS A 203 -8.13 -14.97 13.33
C LYS A 203 -8.18 -14.50 11.87
N PRO A 204 -7.19 -13.74 11.37
CA PRO A 204 -7.15 -13.34 9.96
C PRO A 204 -7.11 -14.53 9.00
N PHE A 205 -7.94 -14.47 7.96
CA PHE A 205 -7.91 -15.39 6.81
C PHE A 205 -7.31 -14.66 5.61
N GLN A 206 -6.24 -15.21 5.03
CA GLN A 206 -5.60 -14.64 3.85
C GLN A 206 -6.30 -15.10 2.57
N VAL A 207 -6.78 -14.14 1.78
CA VAL A 207 -7.35 -14.38 0.44
C VAL A 207 -6.22 -14.73 -0.52
N LYS A 208 -6.10 -16.02 -0.89
CA LYS A 208 -5.02 -16.51 -1.75
C LYS A 208 -5.24 -16.27 -3.24
N PHE A 209 -6.49 -16.39 -3.69
CA PHE A 209 -6.89 -16.27 -5.09
C PHE A 209 -8.41 -16.08 -5.17
N ILE A 210 -8.90 -15.66 -6.34
CA ILE A 210 -10.33 -15.60 -6.66
C ILE A 210 -10.69 -16.56 -7.79
N ARG A 211 -11.98 -16.84 -7.94
CA ARG A 211 -12.56 -17.63 -9.04
C ARG A 211 -13.62 -16.80 -9.77
N ASN A 212 -13.93 -17.22 -10.99
CA ASN A 212 -15.09 -16.73 -11.76
C ASN A 212 -15.17 -15.20 -11.84
N PHE A 213 -14.03 -14.54 -12.08
CA PHE A 213 -14.03 -13.10 -12.36
C PHE A 213 -14.80 -12.82 -13.65
N ASN A 214 -15.71 -11.86 -13.58
CA ASN A 214 -16.43 -11.29 -14.70
C ASN A 214 -16.46 -9.77 -14.56
N ALA A 215 -16.42 -9.07 -15.69
CA ALA A 215 -16.69 -7.64 -15.78
C ALA A 215 -17.86 -7.43 -16.74
N THR A 216 -18.75 -6.48 -16.45
CA THR A 216 -19.87 -6.15 -17.34
C THR A 216 -20.02 -4.65 -17.36
N LEU A 217 -19.98 -4.10 -18.58
CA LEU A 217 -20.33 -2.72 -18.89
C LEU A 217 -21.68 -2.73 -19.59
N ASN A 218 -22.63 -1.93 -19.12
CA ASN A 218 -23.91 -1.70 -19.78
C ASN A 218 -24.47 -0.34 -19.32
N ASP A 219 -25.00 0.49 -20.22
CA ASP A 219 -25.42 1.88 -19.96
C ASP A 219 -24.36 2.70 -19.19
N LYS A 220 -23.06 2.53 -19.51
CA LYS A 220 -21.91 3.10 -18.77
C LYS A 220 -21.77 2.65 -17.30
N ARG A 221 -22.56 1.68 -16.84
CA ARG A 221 -22.44 1.10 -15.50
C ARG A 221 -21.48 -0.07 -15.55
N LEU A 222 -20.34 0.05 -14.88
CA LEU A 222 -19.39 -1.04 -14.72
C LEU A 222 -19.69 -1.85 -13.47
N VAL A 223 -19.77 -3.17 -13.63
CA VAL A 223 -19.90 -4.15 -12.54
C VAL A 223 -18.79 -5.17 -12.63
N TYR A 224 -18.10 -5.42 -11.52
CA TYR A 224 -17.23 -6.58 -11.34
C TYR A 224 -17.89 -7.61 -10.44
N GLU A 225 -17.79 -8.89 -10.84
CA GLU A 225 -18.19 -10.03 -10.03
C GLU A 225 -17.04 -11.01 -9.88
N PHE A 226 -16.82 -11.55 -8.68
CA PHE A 226 -15.83 -12.60 -8.44
C PHE A 226 -16.15 -13.39 -7.17
N LEU A 227 -15.62 -14.62 -7.07
CA LEU A 227 -15.76 -15.48 -5.89
C LEU A 227 -14.44 -15.54 -5.13
N ILE A 228 -14.45 -15.22 -3.83
CA ILE A 228 -13.37 -15.52 -2.88
C ILE A 228 -13.67 -16.88 -2.23
N PRO A 229 -12.89 -17.94 -2.49
CA PRO A 229 -13.06 -19.23 -1.82
C PRO A 229 -12.62 -19.12 -0.35
N CYS A 230 -13.51 -19.44 0.58
CA CYS A 230 -13.28 -19.35 2.01
C CYS A 230 -14.05 -20.49 2.69
N HIS A 231 -13.35 -21.60 2.94
CA HIS A 231 -13.99 -22.82 3.44
C HIS A 231 -13.94 -22.87 4.97
N VAL A 232 -15.11 -22.86 5.63
CA VAL A 232 -15.24 -22.98 7.09
C VAL A 232 -16.30 -24.01 7.41
N SER A 233 -15.87 -25.17 7.91
CA SER A 233 -16.77 -26.24 8.32
C SER A 233 -17.70 -25.78 9.45
N ALA A 234 -18.99 -26.03 9.27
CA ALA A 234 -20.00 -25.80 10.28
C ALA A 234 -19.85 -26.78 11.45
N THR A 235 -20.09 -26.26 12.64
CA THR A 235 -20.14 -27.01 13.91
C THR A 235 -21.48 -26.77 14.60
N ASP A 236 -21.75 -27.51 15.67
CA ASP A 236 -22.96 -27.35 16.49
C ASP A 236 -22.89 -26.04 17.32
N GLY A 237 -21.67 -25.57 17.60
CA GLY A 237 -21.39 -24.22 18.10
C GLY A 237 -21.22 -23.20 16.97
N PHE A 238 -21.53 -21.94 17.27
CA PHE A 238 -21.41 -20.82 16.33
C PHE A 238 -19.96 -20.54 15.91
N LYS A 239 -19.77 -20.40 14.60
CA LYS A 239 -18.57 -19.85 13.94
C LYS A 239 -18.77 -18.37 13.66
N LYS A 240 -17.78 -17.55 14.03
CA LYS A 240 -17.85 -16.09 13.88
C LYS A 240 -16.99 -15.66 12.68
N ILE A 241 -17.62 -15.06 11.69
CA ILE A 241 -16.98 -14.56 10.47
C ILE A 241 -17.14 -13.04 10.42
N SER A 242 -16.08 -12.30 10.13
CA SER A 242 -16.19 -10.90 9.75
C SER A 242 -15.57 -10.67 8.38
N VAL A 243 -16.29 -9.98 7.49
CA VAL A 243 -15.83 -9.59 6.15
C VAL A 243 -15.85 -8.06 6.08
N ALA A 244 -14.68 -7.44 6.17
CA ALA A 244 -14.51 -6.01 6.00
C ALA A 244 -13.96 -5.74 4.59
N THR A 245 -14.57 -4.81 3.85
CA THR A 245 -14.08 -4.43 2.52
C THR A 245 -13.66 -2.97 2.53
N TYR A 246 -12.38 -2.70 2.32
CA TYR A 246 -11.83 -1.34 2.35
C TYR A 246 -10.47 -1.26 1.67
N ASP A 247 -10.10 -0.07 1.24
CA ASP A 247 -8.74 0.26 0.79
C ASP A 247 -7.93 0.85 1.94
N PRO A 248 -6.81 0.23 2.37
CA PRO A 248 -5.95 0.77 3.43
C PRO A 248 -5.39 2.17 3.12
N SER A 249 -5.25 2.53 1.84
CA SER A 249 -4.80 3.86 1.40
C SER A 249 -5.93 4.89 1.31
N TYR A 250 -7.18 4.43 1.34
CA TYR A 250 -8.40 5.22 1.15
C TYR A 250 -8.52 5.93 -0.23
N TYR A 251 -7.76 5.49 -1.23
CA TYR A 251 -7.95 5.90 -2.63
C TYR A 251 -9.31 5.41 -3.17
N THR A 252 -9.75 4.23 -2.73
CA THR A 252 -11.06 3.63 -3.07
C THR A 252 -11.98 3.59 -1.85
N ALA A 253 -13.14 4.26 -1.92
CA ALA A 253 -14.19 4.09 -0.92
C ALA A 253 -15.16 2.98 -1.32
N ILE A 254 -15.40 2.06 -0.39
CA ILE A 254 -16.24 0.88 -0.61
C ILE A 254 -17.40 0.91 0.39
N TYR A 255 -18.62 1.01 -0.12
CA TYR A 255 -19.85 1.07 0.68
C TYR A 255 -20.72 -0.15 0.42
N PHE A 256 -21.36 -0.68 1.46
CA PHE A 256 -22.45 -1.63 1.27
C PHE A 256 -23.66 -0.95 0.61
N ALA A 257 -24.34 -1.67 -0.29
CA ALA A 257 -25.59 -1.19 -0.88
C ALA A 257 -26.66 -0.89 0.21
N LYS A 258 -27.49 0.14 -0.01
CA LYS A 258 -28.59 0.48 0.92
C LYS A 258 -29.65 -0.62 1.06
N HIS A 259 -29.82 -1.42 0.01
CA HIS A 259 -30.76 -2.54 -0.06
C HIS A 259 -30.06 -3.75 -0.67
N ASP A 260 -30.38 -4.94 -0.15
CA ASP A 260 -29.85 -6.23 -0.59
C ASP A 260 -28.31 -6.29 -0.60
N SER A 261 -27.70 -5.67 0.41
CA SER A 261 -26.24 -5.62 0.61
C SER A 261 -25.63 -6.99 0.89
N VAL A 262 -26.39 -7.88 1.52
CA VAL A 262 -25.99 -9.26 1.81
C VAL A 262 -27.11 -10.20 1.40
N SER A 263 -26.73 -11.24 0.67
CA SER A 263 -27.59 -12.37 0.30
C SER A 263 -26.91 -13.68 0.68
N LEU A 264 -27.68 -14.76 0.78
CA LEU A 264 -27.20 -16.08 1.17
C LEU A 264 -27.51 -17.07 0.04
N THR A 265 -26.60 -18.00 -0.22
CA THR A 265 -26.79 -19.10 -1.18
C THR A 265 -26.61 -20.44 -0.46
N SER A 266 -27.56 -21.36 -0.64
CA SER A 266 -27.54 -22.72 -0.05
C SER A 266 -27.45 -22.76 1.48
N ALA A 267 -27.97 -21.75 2.17
CA ALA A 267 -27.80 -21.57 3.62
C ALA A 267 -28.86 -22.31 4.47
N ASP A 268 -29.81 -23.01 3.86
CA ASP A 268 -31.00 -23.55 4.56
C ASP A 268 -30.68 -24.58 5.66
N ALA A 269 -29.54 -25.27 5.58
CA ALA A 269 -29.07 -26.22 6.60
C ALA A 269 -28.43 -25.55 7.84
N PHE A 270 -28.28 -24.21 7.83
CA PHE A 270 -27.53 -23.47 8.85
C PHE A 270 -28.42 -22.44 9.56
N GLU A 271 -28.15 -22.24 10.85
CA GLU A 271 -28.70 -21.12 11.61
C GLU A 271 -27.70 -19.98 11.51
N LEU A 272 -28.14 -18.79 11.07
CA LEU A 272 -27.28 -17.65 10.81
C LEU A 272 -27.83 -16.36 11.43
N ASN A 273 -26.93 -15.55 11.97
CA ASN A 273 -27.17 -14.16 12.31
C ASN A 273 -26.20 -13.28 11.52
N THR A 274 -26.67 -12.17 10.94
CA THR A 274 -25.84 -11.23 10.18
C THR A 274 -26.10 -9.79 10.60
N ALA A 275 -25.05 -8.98 10.71
CA ALA A 275 -25.13 -7.55 10.98
C ALA A 275 -24.04 -6.80 10.20
N ILE A 276 -24.44 -5.72 9.52
CA ILE A 276 -23.51 -4.81 8.83
C ILE A 276 -23.32 -3.58 9.71
N ARG A 277 -22.07 -3.28 10.08
CA ARG A 277 -21.72 -2.15 10.94
C ARG A 277 -20.23 -1.81 10.82
N GLU A 278 -19.81 -0.68 11.36
CA GLU A 278 -18.39 -0.33 11.48
C GLU A 278 -17.64 -1.33 12.39
N ASP A 279 -16.37 -1.61 12.06
CA ASP A 279 -15.42 -2.29 12.93
C ASP A 279 -14.57 -1.25 13.69
N PRO A 280 -14.92 -0.88 14.94
CA PRO A 280 -14.19 0.14 15.69
C PRO A 280 -12.74 -0.26 16.03
N ASN A 281 -12.40 -1.55 15.86
CA ASN A 281 -11.05 -2.07 16.11
C ASN A 281 -10.14 -1.96 14.89
N THR A 282 -10.72 -1.79 13.70
CA THR A 282 -9.97 -1.54 12.47
C THR A 282 -9.96 -0.05 12.21
N LYS A 283 -8.78 0.52 11.98
CA LYS A 283 -8.58 1.93 11.68
C LYS A 283 -7.80 2.07 10.40
N ILE A 284 -8.24 2.95 9.51
CA ILE A 284 -7.55 3.31 8.27
C ILE A 284 -7.44 4.84 8.17
N TYR A 285 -6.60 5.30 7.25
CA TYR A 285 -6.45 6.73 6.90
C TYR A 285 -6.22 7.64 8.14
N PHE A 286 -5.00 7.58 8.68
CA PHE A 286 -4.56 8.37 9.85
C PHE A 286 -5.46 8.20 11.10
N ASP A 287 -5.96 7.00 11.34
CA ASP A 287 -6.87 6.65 12.44
C ASP A 287 -8.25 7.34 12.38
N MET A 288 -8.59 8.03 11.29
CA MET A 288 -9.83 8.81 11.15
C MET A 288 -11.05 8.00 10.71
N ILE A 289 -10.84 6.82 10.11
CA ILE A 289 -11.91 6.04 9.46
C ILE A 289 -11.96 4.61 10.00
N HIS A 290 -13.18 4.19 10.36
CA HIS A 290 -13.51 2.81 10.68
C HIS A 290 -14.23 2.18 9.48
N PRO A 291 -13.69 1.09 8.88
CA PRO A 291 -14.33 0.47 7.74
C PRO A 291 -15.59 -0.28 8.17
N TRP A 292 -16.59 -0.27 7.28
CA TRP A 292 -17.79 -1.07 7.42
C TRP A 292 -17.50 -2.55 7.14
N ALA A 293 -18.08 -3.42 7.94
CA ALA A 293 -17.90 -4.86 7.85
C ALA A 293 -19.22 -5.61 8.03
N LEU A 294 -19.36 -6.72 7.31
CA LEU A 294 -20.34 -7.76 7.60
C LEU A 294 -19.81 -8.62 8.75
N PHE A 295 -20.52 -8.65 9.86
CA PHE A 295 -20.35 -9.63 10.91
C PHE A 295 -21.42 -10.72 10.75
N MET A 296 -21.00 -11.98 10.73
CA MET A 296 -21.86 -13.14 10.61
C MET A 296 -21.51 -14.15 11.70
N GLU A 297 -22.52 -14.77 12.28
CA GLU A 297 -22.37 -15.97 13.10
C GLU A 297 -23.21 -17.08 12.49
N PHE A 298 -22.64 -18.28 12.29
CA PHE A 298 -23.39 -19.43 11.76
C PHE A 298 -23.06 -20.74 12.47
N ARG A 299 -24.03 -21.65 12.52
CA ARG A 299 -23.87 -23.05 12.96
C ARG A 299 -24.75 -23.98 12.16
N LYS A 300 -24.59 -25.30 12.32
CA LYS A 300 -25.58 -26.27 11.82
C LYS A 300 -26.93 -26.04 12.52
N LYS A 301 -28.04 -26.18 11.79
CA LYS A 301 -29.35 -26.38 12.45
C LYS A 301 -29.34 -27.73 13.16
N ALA A 302 -29.99 -27.77 14.33
CA ALA A 302 -30.24 -28.98 15.10
C ALA A 302 -31.42 -29.78 14.52
#